data_AF-A0A7S6W6G0-F1
#
_entry.id   AF-A0A7S6W6G0-F1
#
_cell.length_a   1.000
_cell.length_b   1.000
_cell.length_c   1.000
_cell.angle_alpha   90.00
_cell.angle_beta   90.00
_cell.angle_gamma   90.00
#
_symmetry.space_group_name_H-M   'P 1'
#
loop_
_entity.id
_entity.type
_entity.pdbx_description
1 polymer ?
#
loop_
_entity_poly.entity_id
_entity_poly.type
_entity_poly.pdbx_seq_one_letter_code
_entity_poly.pdbx_strand_id
1 'polypeptide(L)' 'MLTYLCNKADTTGHIGGAWKEASSVDALNRKSTRNGTFDVNMKKVGD' A
#
# COMPACT_ATOMS: atom_id res chain seq x y z
N MET A 1 7.81 -7.33 13.60
CA MET A 1 6.50 -7.30 12.90
C MET A 1 6.80 -7.58 11.44
N LEU A 2 6.27 -8.65 10.84
CA LEU A 2 6.44 -8.90 9.40
C LEU A 2 5.46 -8.01 8.65
N THR A 3 5.98 -7.11 7.83
CA THR A 3 5.22 -6.21 6.95
C THR A 3 5.25 -6.76 5.53
N TYR A 4 4.09 -6.85 4.91
CA TYR A 4 3.95 -7.33 3.53
C TYR A 4 3.76 -6.15 2.59
N LEU A 5 4.60 -6.07 1.55
CA LEU A 5 4.52 -5.07 0.49
C LEU A 5 4.03 -5.75 -0.79
N CYS A 6 2.97 -5.21 -1.42
CA CYS A 6 2.62 -5.60 -2.79
C CYS A 6 2.68 -4.40 -3.74
N ASN A 7 3.13 -4.67 -4.96
CA ASN A 7 3.07 -3.70 -6.05
C ASN A 7 1.62 -3.66 -6.56
N LYS A 8 0.90 -2.57 -6.26
CA LYS A 8 -0.47 -2.38 -6.72
C LYS A 8 -0.60 -0.96 -7.22
N ALA A 9 -0.63 -0.81 -8.55
CA ALA A 9 -0.86 0.47 -9.21
C ALA A 9 -2.14 1.10 -8.64
N ASP A 10 -2.01 2.26 -7.99
CA ASP A 10 -3.14 2.92 -7.35
C ASP A 10 -4.05 3.56 -8.42
N THR A 11 -5.10 2.83 -8.80
CA THR A 11 -6.11 3.30 -9.77
C THR A 11 -7.13 4.26 -9.15
N THR A 12 -7.02 4.57 -7.85
CA THR A 12 -8.04 5.35 -7.11
C THR A 12 -7.71 6.83 -6.91
N GLY A 13 -6.72 7.37 -7.62
CA GLY A 13 -6.45 8.82 -7.65
C GLY A 13 -5.11 9.25 -7.05
N HIS A 14 -4.34 8.32 -6.48
CA HIS A 14 -2.94 8.57 -6.11
C HIS A 14 -2.04 8.21 -7.28
N ILE A 15 -1.94 9.11 -8.27
CA ILE A 15 -0.97 8.98 -9.35
C ILE A 15 0.42 9.03 -8.71
N GLY A 16 1.03 7.85 -8.48
CA GLY A 16 2.31 7.69 -7.81
C GLY A 16 2.39 6.58 -6.77
N GLY A 17 1.27 6.00 -6.31
CA GLY A 17 1.29 4.87 -5.37
C GLY A 17 1.74 3.57 -6.04
N ALA A 18 2.97 3.13 -5.77
CA ALA A 18 3.55 1.89 -6.29
C ALA A 18 3.40 0.72 -5.32
N TRP A 19 3.45 0.99 -4.01
CA TRP A 19 3.46 -0.04 -2.99
C TRP A 19 2.34 0.14 -1.98
N LYS A 20 1.81 -0.97 -1.49
CA LYS A 20 0.87 -0.99 -0.36
C LYS A 20 1.44 -1.87 0.72
N GLU A 21 1.37 -1.40 1.96
CA GLU A 21 1.83 -2.12 3.14
C GLU A 21 0.64 -2.59 3.96
N ALA A 22 0.71 -3.81 4.47
CA ALA A 22 -0.19 -4.28 5.52
C ALA A 22 0.50 -5.31 6.42
N SER A 23 -0.17 -5.64 7.53
CA SER A 23 0.28 -6.65 8.50
C SER A 23 0.15 -8.10 8.00
N SER A 24 -0.59 -8.34 6.91
CA SER A 24 -0.72 -9.65 6.26
C SER A 24 -1.10 -9.50 4.77
N VAL A 25 -0.93 -10.57 3.99
CA VAL A 25 -1.34 -10.59 2.57
C VAL A 25 -2.85 -10.36 2.42
N ASP A 26 -3.67 -10.97 3.28
CA ASP A 26 -5.12 -10.74 3.29
C ASP A 26 -5.49 -9.29 3.60
N ALA A 27 -4.72 -8.63 4.46
CA ALA A 27 -4.94 -7.24 4.83
C ALA A 27 -4.60 -6.26 3.68
N LEU A 28 -3.82 -6.65 2.68
CA LEU A 28 -3.57 -5.84 1.47
C LEU A 28 -4.82 -5.73 0.57
N ASN A 29 -5.75 -6.68 0.67
CA ASN A 29 -6.95 -6.70 -0.16
C ASN A 29 -8.02 -5.70 0.28
N ARG A 30 -8.01 -5.25 1.54
CA ARG A 30 -9.00 -4.32 2.09
C ARG A 30 -8.37 -2.95 2.35
N LYS A 31 -9.08 -1.89 1.97
CA LYS A 31 -8.59 -0.49 2.12
C LYS A 31 -8.46 -0.09 3.60
N SER A 32 -9.39 -0.55 4.44
CA SER A 32 -9.41 -0.28 5.88
C SER A 32 -8.36 -1.03 6.70
N THR A 33 -7.69 -2.03 6.12
CA THR A 33 -6.68 -2.85 6.82
C THR A 33 -5.27 -2.64 6.28
N ARG A 34 -5.10 -1.72 5.33
CA ARG A 34 -3.78 -1.30 4.85
C ARG A 34 -3.20 -0.28 5.82
N ASN A 35 -1.89 -0.36 6.01
CA ASN A 35 -1.15 0.57 6.87
C ASN A 35 -0.74 1.84 6.10
N GLY A 36 -0.65 1.73 4.77
CA GLY A 36 -0.39 2.86 3.91
C GLY A 36 -0.20 2.49 2.44
N THR A 37 -0.26 3.52 1.62
CA THR A 37 0.16 3.52 0.22
C THR A 37 1.45 4.34 0.11
N PHE A 38 2.43 3.80 -0.63
CA PHE A 38 3.77 4.38 -0.77
C PHE A 38 4.12 4.57 -2.24
N ASP A 39 4.92 5.59 -2.52
CA ASP A 39 5.48 5.80 -3.86
C ASP A 39 6.65 4.85 -4.17
N VAL A 40 7.16 4.89 -5.40
CA VAL A 40 8.32 4.08 -5.83
C VAL A 40 9.56 4.24 -4.94
N ASN A 41 9.72 5.39 -4.27
CA ASN A 41 10.81 5.68 -3.33
C ASN A 41 10.48 5.31 -1.86
N MET A 42 9.42 4.53 -1.62
CA MET A 42 8.93 4.15 -0.29
C MET A 42 8.54 5.35 0.61
N LYS A 43 8.13 6.49 0.04
CA LYS A 43 7.52 7.55 0.83
C LYS A 43 6.01 7.32 0.93
N LYS A 44 5.45 7.44 2.14
CA LYS A 44 4.00 7.31 2.35
C LYS A 44 3.27 8.46 1.63
N VAL A 45 2.36 8.13 0.74
CA VAL A 45 1.53 9.07 -0.04
C VAL A 45 0.05 9.02 0.35
N GLY A 46 -0.39 7.97 1.04
CA GLY A 46 -1.79 7.79 1.41
C GLY A 46 -2.04 6.49 2.18
N ASP A 47 -3.29 6.02 2.12
CA ASP A 47 -3.84 4.95 2.98
C ASP A 47 -4.43 3.78 2.16
#